data_AF-A0A2M8IXE5-F1
#
_entry.id   AF-A0A2M8IXE5-F1
#
_cell.length_a   1.000
_cell.length_b   1.000
_cell.length_c   1.000
_cell.angle_alpha   90.00
_cell.angle_beta   90.00
_cell.angle_gamma   90.00
#
_symmetry.space_group_name_H-M   'P 1'
#
loop_
_entity.id
_entity.type
_entity.pdbx_description
1 polymer ?
#
loop_
_entity_poly.entity_id
_entity_poly.type
_entity_poly.pdbx_seq_one_letter_code
_entity_poly.pdbx_strand_id
1 'polypeptide(L)'
;PPPLPLDRVTPLLFDAPKDWLTPRIARRFDAMLAAGALDEVAAMLPHHDPARPAFRAIGVPELVAHLNGEIPLAVARDRATVSTRQFAKRQRTWFRSKMRHWHRIHPLE
;
A
#
# COMPACT_ATOMS: atom_id res chain seq x y z
N PRO A 1 9.17 17.95 -8.81
CA PRO A 1 7.96 18.78 -8.99
C PRO A 1 7.01 18.05 -9.95
N PRO A 2 5.69 18.33 -9.97
CA PRO A 2 4.85 17.81 -11.04
C PRO A 2 5.45 18.25 -12.39
N PRO A 3 5.47 17.36 -13.40
CA PRO A 3 6.08 17.68 -14.69
C PRO A 3 5.28 18.75 -15.46
N LEU A 4 4.02 18.97 -15.07
CA LEU A 4 3.14 19.97 -15.66
C LEU A 4 2.99 21.18 -14.71
N PRO A 5 3.00 22.42 -15.26
CA PRO A 5 2.66 23.61 -14.50
C PRO A 5 1.25 23.54 -13.90
N LEU A 6 1.10 23.90 -12.62
CA LEU A 6 -0.16 23.77 -11.88
C LEU A 6 -1.28 24.68 -12.41
N ASP A 7 -0.95 25.76 -13.10
CA ASP A 7 -1.87 26.70 -13.74
C ASP A 7 -2.45 26.18 -15.06
N ARG A 8 -1.91 25.07 -15.60
CA ARG A 8 -2.37 24.44 -16.86
C ARG A 8 -3.08 23.10 -16.64
N VAL A 9 -3.33 22.72 -15.38
CA VAL A 9 -3.94 21.46 -15.00
C VAL A 9 -4.94 21.67 -13.87
N THR A 10 -5.80 20.68 -13.62
CA THR A 10 -6.64 20.63 -12.42
C THR A 10 -6.02 19.63 -11.44
N PRO A 11 -5.23 20.07 -10.45
CA PRO A 11 -4.56 19.17 -9.52
C PRO A 11 -5.55 18.64 -8.47
N LEU A 12 -5.76 17.33 -8.45
CA LEU A 12 -6.66 16.67 -7.50
C LEU A 12 -5.87 15.85 -6.47
N LEU A 13 -6.28 15.93 -5.21
CA LEU A 13 -5.79 15.09 -4.11
C LEU A 13 -6.96 14.31 -3.52
N PHE A 14 -6.96 12.99 -3.67
CA PHE A 14 -7.85 12.10 -2.92
C PHE A 14 -7.27 11.84 -1.53
N ASP A 15 -7.93 12.35 -0.50
CA ASP A 15 -7.52 12.18 0.90
C ASP A 15 -8.67 11.60 1.71
N ALA A 16 -8.37 10.64 2.57
CA ALA A 16 -9.37 9.95 3.38
C ALA A 16 -8.93 9.90 4.85
N PRO A 17 -9.86 10.08 5.80
CA PRO A 17 -9.57 9.99 7.22
C PRO A 17 -8.93 8.65 7.59
N LYS A 18 -8.04 8.68 8.59
CA LYS A 18 -7.36 7.46 9.10
C LYS A 18 -8.37 6.38 9.46
N ASP A 19 -9.44 6.75 10.14
CA ASP A 19 -10.42 5.81 10.68
C ASP A 19 -11.31 5.23 9.56
N TRP A 20 -11.47 5.97 8.46
CA TRP A 20 -12.10 5.46 7.23
C TRP A 20 -11.20 4.46 6.49
N LEU A 21 -9.89 4.75 6.40
CA LEU A 21 -8.91 3.94 5.66
C LEU A 21 -8.49 2.66 6.39
N THR A 22 -8.31 2.70 7.71
CA THR A 22 -7.73 1.62 8.51
C THR A 22 -8.46 0.27 8.35
N PRO A 23 -9.80 0.19 8.46
CA PRO A 23 -10.54 -1.06 8.23
C PRO A 23 -10.52 -1.48 6.75
N ARG A 24 -10.56 -0.52 5.83
CA ARG A 24 -10.53 -0.79 4.38
C ARG A 24 -9.19 -1.35 3.90
N ILE A 25 -8.08 -0.91 4.48
CA ILE A 25 -6.74 -1.44 4.19
C ILE A 25 -6.67 -2.94 4.55
N ALA A 26 -7.17 -3.31 5.74
CA ALA A 26 -7.20 -4.71 6.17
C ALA A 26 -8.09 -5.55 5.24
N ARG A 27 -9.33 -5.10 5.00
CA ARG A 27 -10.28 -5.77 4.10
C ARG A 27 -9.72 -5.92 2.68
N ARG A 28 -9.00 -4.91 2.17
CA ARG A 28 -8.36 -4.97 0.85
C ARG A 28 -7.27 -6.04 0.82
N PHE A 29 -6.46 -6.15 1.87
CA PHE A 29 -5.43 -7.18 1.92
C PHE A 29 -6.04 -8.59 2.00
N ASP A 30 -7.12 -8.77 2.76
CA ASP A 30 -7.89 -10.02 2.77
C ASP A 30 -8.41 -10.38 1.38
N ALA A 31 -8.96 -9.39 0.67
CA ALA A 31 -9.42 -9.57 -0.70
C ALA A 31 -8.27 -9.92 -1.66
N MET A 32 -7.08 -9.34 -1.49
CA MET A 32 -5.90 -9.70 -2.28
C MET A 32 -5.49 -11.16 -2.04
N LEU A 33 -5.47 -11.61 -0.79
CA LEU A 33 -5.20 -13.02 -0.47
C LEU A 33 -6.22 -13.95 -1.11
N ALA A 34 -7.52 -13.63 -0.97
CA ALA A 34 -8.60 -14.40 -1.59
C ALA A 34 -8.52 -14.40 -3.13
N ALA A 35 -7.93 -13.37 -3.73
CA ALA A 35 -7.73 -13.26 -5.18
C ALA A 35 -6.42 -13.89 -5.69
N GLY A 36 -5.64 -14.56 -4.83
CA GLY A 36 -4.43 -15.29 -5.25
C GLY A 36 -3.11 -14.53 -5.05
N ALA A 37 -3.06 -13.48 -4.22
CA ALA A 37 -1.80 -12.76 -3.97
C ALA A 37 -0.69 -13.64 -3.37
N LEU A 38 -1.05 -14.65 -2.57
CA LEU A 38 -0.06 -15.62 -2.05
C LEU A 38 0.50 -16.48 -3.20
N ASP A 39 -0.34 -16.89 -4.13
CA ASP A 39 0.05 -17.69 -5.30
C ASP A 39 0.93 -16.87 -6.25
N GLU A 40 0.62 -15.58 -6.46
CA GLU A 40 1.47 -14.67 -7.24
C GLU A 40 2.89 -14.55 -6.65
N VAL A 41 2.99 -14.41 -5.31
CA VAL A 41 4.29 -14.34 -4.64
C VAL A 41 5.01 -15.69 -4.70
N ALA A 42 4.29 -16.81 -4.52
CA ALA A 42 4.85 -18.15 -4.63
C ALA A 42 5.43 -18.43 -6.04
N ALA A 43 4.72 -18.02 -7.09
CA ALA A 43 5.17 -18.15 -8.48
C ALA A 43 6.45 -17.34 -8.75
N MET A 44 6.63 -16.20 -8.07
CA MET A 44 7.81 -15.34 -8.21
C MET A 44 8.96 -15.71 -7.26
N LEU A 45 8.74 -16.62 -6.31
CA LEU A 45 9.73 -17.01 -5.31
C LEU A 45 11.05 -17.55 -5.92
N PRO A 46 11.06 -18.35 -7.02
CA PRO A 46 12.29 -18.78 -7.68
C PRO A 46 13.14 -17.62 -8.24
N HIS A 47 12.53 -16.45 -8.45
CA HIS A 47 13.19 -15.24 -8.96
C HIS A 47 13.38 -14.18 -7.87
N HIS A 48 13.10 -14.52 -6.61
CA HIS A 48 13.12 -13.60 -5.50
C HIS A 48 14.50 -13.01 -5.26
N ASP A 49 14.55 -11.67 -5.26
CA ASP A 49 15.75 -10.90 -4.99
C ASP A 49 15.35 -9.64 -4.19
N PRO A 50 15.61 -9.62 -2.86
CA PRO A 50 15.27 -8.51 -1.99
C PRO A 50 15.83 -7.14 -2.42
N ALA A 51 16.87 -7.11 -3.25
CA ALA A 51 17.43 -5.86 -3.76
C ALA A 51 16.52 -5.21 -4.82
N ARG A 52 15.72 -5.99 -5.56
CA ARG A 52 14.88 -5.47 -6.64
C ARG A 52 13.67 -4.72 -6.07
N PRO A 53 13.30 -3.56 -6.65
CA PRO A 53 12.15 -2.78 -6.17
C PRO A 53 10.83 -3.57 -6.09
N ALA A 54 10.59 -4.49 -7.02
CA ALA A 54 9.37 -5.30 -7.05
C ALA A 54 9.21 -6.16 -5.77
N PHE A 55 10.29 -6.79 -5.29
CA PHE A 55 10.25 -7.63 -4.09
C PHE A 55 10.22 -6.84 -2.78
N ARG A 56 10.35 -5.51 -2.86
CA ARG A 56 10.20 -4.60 -1.70
C ARG A 56 8.80 -3.98 -1.62
N ALA A 57 7.88 -4.34 -2.52
CA ALA A 57 6.50 -3.90 -2.44
C ALA A 57 5.86 -4.42 -1.15
N ILE A 58 5.08 -3.57 -0.46
CA ILE A 58 4.43 -3.93 0.80
C ILE A 58 3.53 -5.15 0.59
N GLY A 59 3.68 -6.17 1.44
CA GLY A 59 3.00 -7.45 1.32
C GLY A 59 3.90 -8.54 0.74
N VAL A 60 4.84 -8.21 -0.16
CA VAL A 60 5.72 -9.23 -0.75
C VAL A 60 6.71 -9.80 0.27
N PRO A 61 7.50 -9.00 1.03
CA PRO A 61 8.39 -9.55 2.06
C PRO A 61 7.63 -10.35 3.13
N GLU A 62 6.44 -9.89 3.52
CA GLU A 62 5.62 -10.59 4.50
C GLU A 62 5.13 -11.95 3.99
N LEU A 63 4.69 -12.04 2.74
CA LEU A 63 4.23 -13.29 2.13
C LEU A 63 5.40 -14.23 1.79
N VAL A 64 6.57 -13.71 1.38
CA VAL A 64 7.78 -14.51 1.21
C VAL A 64 8.21 -15.15 2.54
N ALA A 65 8.23 -14.39 3.64
CA ALA A 65 8.55 -14.93 4.96
C ALA A 65 7.56 -16.04 5.37
N HIS A 66 6.27 -15.91 5.01
CA HIS A 66 5.32 -16.98 5.21
C HIS A 66 5.62 -18.22 4.36
N LEU A 67 5.90 -18.04 3.08
CA LEU A 67 6.21 -19.14 2.14
C LEU A 67 7.50 -19.88 2.51
N ASN A 68 8.45 -19.20 3.14
CA ASN A 68 9.67 -19.80 3.69
C ASN A 68 9.44 -20.54 5.02
N GLY A 69 8.22 -20.50 5.57
CA GLY A 69 7.88 -21.11 6.86
C GLY A 69 8.35 -20.33 8.09
N GLU A 70 8.81 -19.08 7.92
CA GLU A 70 9.35 -18.27 9.02
C GLU A 70 8.24 -17.69 9.91
N ILE A 71 7.08 -17.38 9.33
CA ILE A 71 5.91 -16.85 10.05
C ILE A 71 4.58 -17.46 9.55
N PRO A 72 3.55 -17.56 10.42
CA PRO A 72 2.21 -17.94 9.98
C PRO A 72 1.59 -16.90 9.03
N LEU A 73 0.69 -17.35 8.13
CA LEU A 73 0.00 -16.46 7.18
C LEU A 73 -0.75 -15.32 7.87
N ALA A 74 -1.39 -15.61 9.01
CA ALA A 74 -2.08 -14.60 9.81
C ALA A 74 -1.13 -13.47 10.26
N VAL A 75 0.10 -13.82 10.67
CA VAL A 75 1.12 -12.85 11.09
C VAL A 75 1.62 -12.05 9.88
N ALA A 76 1.84 -12.69 8.73
CA ALA A 76 2.20 -12.01 7.49
C ALA A 76 1.14 -10.98 7.08
N ARG A 77 -0.13 -11.37 7.11
CA ARG A 77 -1.29 -10.53 6.80
C ARG A 77 -1.41 -9.32 7.73
N ASP A 78 -1.22 -9.52 9.04
CA ASP A 78 -1.25 -8.42 10.00
C ASP A 78 -0.07 -7.46 9.81
N ARG A 79 1.14 -7.98 9.57
CA ARG A 79 2.33 -7.16 9.27
C ARG A 79 2.14 -6.34 8.00
N ALA A 80 1.70 -6.96 6.91
CA ALA A 80 1.44 -6.26 5.64
C ALA A 80 0.37 -5.17 5.78
N THR A 81 -0.67 -5.44 6.57
CA THR A 81 -1.71 -4.46 6.92
C THR A 81 -1.12 -3.27 7.69
N VAL A 82 -0.27 -3.52 8.69
CA VAL A 82 0.42 -2.46 9.46
C VAL A 82 1.35 -1.66 8.55
N SER A 83 2.18 -2.31 7.74
CA SER A 83 3.07 -1.68 6.75
C SER A 83 2.28 -0.76 5.80
N THR A 84 1.12 -1.21 5.33
CA THR A 84 0.23 -0.43 4.45
C THR A 84 -0.35 0.79 5.18
N ARG A 85 -0.75 0.66 6.45
CA ARG A 85 -1.23 1.79 7.27
C ARG A 85 -0.14 2.83 7.49
N GLN A 86 1.10 2.39 7.74
CA GLN A 86 2.24 3.28 7.89
C GLN A 86 2.57 4.00 6.57
N PHE A 87 2.47 3.31 5.44
CA PHE A 87 2.62 3.93 4.13
C PHE A 87 1.54 5.00 3.88
N ALA A 88 0.27 4.69 4.16
CA ALA A 88 -0.81 5.67 4.07
C ALA A 88 -0.59 6.88 4.99
N LYS A 89 -0.02 6.68 6.19
CA LYS A 89 0.38 7.79 7.08
C LYS A 89 1.46 8.65 6.42
N ARG A 90 2.49 8.05 5.82
CA ARG A 90 3.55 8.78 5.10
C ARG A 90 3.00 9.56 3.91
N GLN A 91 2.08 8.97 3.14
CA GLN A 91 1.37 9.66 2.05
C GLN A 91 0.64 10.91 2.57
N ARG A 92 -0.18 10.78 3.63
CA ARG A 92 -0.87 11.93 4.24
C ARG A 92 0.09 13.03 4.70
N THR A 93 1.22 12.66 5.33
CA THR A 93 2.24 13.64 5.71
C THR A 93 2.83 14.35 4.49
N TRP A 94 3.11 13.60 3.42
CA TRP A 94 3.63 14.17 2.17
C TRP A 94 2.60 15.10 1.52
N PHE A 95 1.31 14.72 1.48
CA PHE A 95 0.21 15.54 0.96
C PHE A 95 0.12 16.90 1.66
N ARG A 96 0.21 16.93 3.01
CA ARG A 96 0.20 18.18 3.78
C ARG A 96 1.35 19.12 3.39
N SER A 97 2.51 18.59 3.03
CA SER A 97 3.68 19.42 2.67
C SER A 97 3.73 19.82 1.20
N LYS A 98 3.34 18.91 0.28
CA LYS A 98 3.55 19.08 -1.17
C LYS A 98 2.29 19.37 -1.97
N MET A 99 1.11 19.07 -1.42
CA MET A 99 -0.18 19.19 -2.12
C MET A 99 -1.19 20.06 -1.34
N ARG A 100 -0.72 20.93 -0.44
CA ARG A 100 -1.57 21.78 0.41
C ARG A 100 -2.59 22.64 -0.36
N HIS A 101 -2.26 23.00 -1.60
CA HIS A 101 -3.04 23.89 -2.47
C HIS A 101 -3.82 23.15 -3.56
N TRP A 102 -3.82 21.82 -3.54
CA TRP A 102 -4.53 21.01 -4.54
C TRP A 102 -6.00 20.87 -4.15
N HIS A 103 -6.88 20.62 -5.12
CA HIS A 103 -8.30 20.39 -4.86
C HIS A 103 -8.47 19.05 -4.14
N ARG A 104 -8.97 19.10 -2.90
CA ARG A 104 -9.12 17.90 -2.07
C ARG A 104 -10.46 17.24 -2.34
N ILE A 105 -10.40 15.94 -2.63
CA ILE A 105 -11.57 15.08 -2.78
C ILE A 105 -11.57 14.11 -1.60
N HIS A 106 -12.72 14.03 -0.94
CA HIS A 106 -12.96 13.12 0.18
C HIS A 106 -13.99 12.06 -0.23
N PRO A 107 -13.90 10.84 0.33
CA PRO A 107 -14.94 9.85 0.10
C PRO A 107 -16.29 10.38 0.60
N LEU A 108 -17.35 10.09 -0.16
CA LEU A 108 -18.73 10.23 0.31
C LEU A 108 -18.95 9.22 1.45
N GLU A 109 -19.77 9.60 2.43
CA GLU A 109 -20.08 8.77 3.62
C GLU A 109 -20.55 7.36 3.24
#